data_AF-A0A6J5FS15-F1
#
_entry.id   AF-A0A6J5FS15-F1
#
_cell.length_a   1.000
_cell.length_b   1.000
_cell.length_c   1.000
_cell.angle_alpha   90.00
_cell.angle_beta   90.00
_cell.angle_gamma   90.00
#
_symmetry.space_group_name_H-M   'P 1'
#
loop_
_entity.id
_entity.type
_entity.pdbx_description
1 polymer ?
#
loop_
_entity_poly.entity_id
_entity_poly.type
_entity_poly.pdbx_seq_one_letter_code
_entity_poly.pdbx_strand_id
1 'polypeptide(L)'
;MSFHLSNLAWEIELRGPQKLVFLCLSHLSLQSTRECSVTIARLMVLCGMSSSGVRQQLATLVSLGLVEELRDGRVVHYRVNLGAPRACDGEA
;
A
#
# COMPACT_ATOMS: atom_id res chain seq x y z
N MET A 1 -10.92 -2.25 -17.75
CA MET A 1 -10.33 -2.00 -16.42
C MET A 1 -9.31 -0.89 -16.55
N SER A 2 -9.43 0.18 -15.77
CA SER A 2 -8.43 1.26 -15.74
C SER A 2 -7.39 0.95 -14.66
N PHE A 3 -6.11 0.92 -15.04
CA PHE A 3 -4.98 0.68 -14.13
C PHE A 3 -4.45 1.98 -13.52
N HIS A 4 -5.34 2.92 -13.24
CA HIS A 4 -4.94 4.29 -12.92
C HIS A 4 -4.09 4.37 -11.65
N LEU A 5 -4.48 3.65 -10.59
CA LEU A 5 -3.71 3.61 -9.35
C LEU A 5 -2.31 3.01 -9.54
N SER A 6 -2.19 1.90 -10.30
CA SER A 6 -0.89 1.27 -10.58
C SER A 6 0.03 2.16 -11.41
N ASN A 7 -0.53 2.90 -12.38
CA ASN A 7 0.24 3.83 -13.19
C ASN A 7 0.75 5.01 -12.35
N LEU A 8 -0.10 5.59 -11.48
CA LEU A 8 0.34 6.64 -10.56
C LEU A 8 1.38 6.14 -9.57
N ALA A 9 1.26 4.89 -9.10
CA ALA A 9 2.20 4.29 -8.17
C ALA A 9 3.60 4.09 -8.78
N TRP A 10 3.69 3.90 -10.10
CA TRP A 10 4.96 3.75 -10.82
C TRP A 10 5.84 5.00 -10.75
N GLU A 11 5.21 6.17 -10.80
CA GLU A 11 5.85 7.49 -10.77
C GLU A 11 6.47 7.83 -9.40
N ILE A 12 6.12 7.11 -8.34
CA ILE A 12 6.68 7.34 -7.00
C ILE A 12 8.04 6.65 -6.90
N GLU A 13 9.09 7.42 -6.55
CA GLU A 13 10.44 6.90 -6.39
C GLU A 13 10.58 6.09 -5.09
N LEU A 14 10.87 4.79 -5.24
CA LEU A 14 10.96 3.83 -4.14
C LEU A 14 12.02 2.77 -4.47
N ARG A 15 12.70 2.23 -3.45
CA ARG A 15 13.61 1.08 -3.60
C ARG A 15 12.85 -0.17 -4.06
N GLY A 16 13.53 -1.10 -4.74
CA GLY A 16 12.91 -2.25 -5.41
C GLY A 16 11.85 -3.01 -4.60
N PRO A 17 12.18 -3.54 -3.40
CA PRO A 17 11.23 -4.33 -2.61
C PRO A 17 9.98 -3.56 -2.15
N GLN A 18 10.16 -2.33 -1.66
CA GLN A 18 9.03 -1.46 -1.26
C GLN A 18 8.19 -1.03 -2.46
N LYS A 19 8.80 -0.74 -3.62
CA LYS A 19 8.08 -0.40 -4.86
C LYS A 19 7.20 -1.58 -5.31
N LEU A 20 7.72 -2.81 -5.23
CA LEU A 20 6.97 -4.00 -5.61
C LEU A 20 5.72 -4.20 -4.73
N VAL A 21 5.88 -4.12 -3.41
CA VAL A 21 4.74 -4.23 -2.46
C VAL A 21 3.72 -3.12 -2.70
N PHE A 22 4.18 -1.88 -2.93
CA PHE A 22 3.30 -0.74 -3.17
C PHE A 22 2.51 -0.85 -4.48
N LEU A 23 3.16 -1.29 -5.57
CA LEU A 23 2.50 -1.57 -6.84
C LEU A 23 1.48 -2.71 -6.71
N CYS A 24 1.80 -3.76 -5.95
CA CYS A 24 0.90 -4.86 -5.68
C CYS A 24 -0.37 -4.38 -4.94
N LEU A 25 -0.23 -3.60 -3.88
CA LEU A 25 -1.37 -3.01 -3.17
C LEU A 25 -2.20 -2.10 -4.09
N SER A 26 -1.53 -1.26 -4.90
CA SER A 26 -2.20 -0.35 -5.83
C SER A 26 -2.98 -1.09 -6.91
N HIS A 27 -2.47 -2.25 -7.37
CA HIS A 27 -3.16 -3.12 -8.33
C HIS A 27 -4.39 -3.81 -7.72
N LEU A 28 -4.31 -4.20 -6.44
CA LEU A 28 -5.41 -4.85 -5.72
C LEU A 28 -6.46 -3.86 -5.20
N SER A 29 -6.16 -2.56 -5.20
CA SER A 29 -7.01 -1.53 -4.64
C SER A 29 -8.20 -1.20 -5.53
N LEU A 30 -9.36 -0.99 -4.91
CA LEU A 30 -10.53 -0.42 -5.57
C LEU A 30 -10.20 1.00 -6.04
N GLN A 31 -10.51 1.32 -7.29
CA GLN A 31 -10.15 2.62 -7.87
C GLN A 31 -10.83 3.81 -7.16
N SER A 32 -12.04 3.61 -6.63
CA SER A 32 -12.83 4.64 -5.95
C SER A 32 -12.34 4.95 -4.53
N THR A 33 -12.02 3.92 -3.74
CA THR A 33 -11.66 4.07 -2.31
C THR A 33 -10.15 4.01 -2.06
N ARG A 34 -9.38 3.50 -3.03
CA ARG A 34 -7.95 3.19 -2.90
C ARG A 34 -7.66 2.16 -1.81
N GLU A 35 -8.65 1.35 -1.47
CA GLU A 35 -8.53 0.33 -0.43
C GLU A 35 -8.47 -1.07 -1.01
N CYS A 36 -7.72 -1.94 -0.34
CA CYS A 36 -7.71 -3.37 -0.58
C CYS A 36 -7.73 -4.15 0.74
N SER A 37 -8.37 -5.31 0.72
CA SER A 37 -8.22 -6.32 1.77
C SER A 37 -7.33 -7.44 1.23
N VAL A 38 -6.15 -7.60 1.82
CA VAL A 38 -5.19 -8.62 1.38
C VAL A 38 -4.42 -9.17 2.58
N THR A 39 -4.23 -10.49 2.61
CA THR A 39 -3.48 -11.14 3.68
C THR A 39 -1.98 -11.06 3.43
N ILE A 40 -1.19 -11.09 4.51
CA ILE A 40 0.28 -11.19 4.41
C ILE A 40 0.70 -12.40 3.57
N ALA A 41 0.02 -13.55 3.74
CA ALA A 41 0.30 -14.76 2.97
C ALA A 41 0.10 -14.55 1.45
N ARG A 42 -0.95 -13.81 1.05
CA ARG A 42 -1.16 -13.49 -0.37
C ARG A 42 -0.10 -12.53 -0.90
N LEU A 43 0.28 -11.53 -0.10
CA LEU A 43 1.38 -10.60 -0.45
C LEU A 43 2.71 -11.32 -0.60
N MET A 44 3.02 -12.31 0.25
CA MET A 44 4.24 -13.12 0.12
C MET A 44 4.32 -13.81 -1.24
N VAL A 45 3.21 -14.43 -1.68
CA VAL A 45 3.13 -15.10 -2.99
C VAL A 45 3.26 -14.10 -4.13
N LEU A 46 2.51 -12.99 -4.08
CA LEU A 46 2.49 -12.01 -5.18
C LEU A 46 3.80 -11.23 -5.30
N CYS A 47 4.45 -10.91 -4.18
CA CYS A 47 5.69 -10.14 -4.17
C CYS A 47 6.94 -11.05 -4.20
N GLY A 48 6.80 -12.36 -4.04
CA GLY A 48 7.94 -13.28 -3.94
C GLY A 48 8.81 -13.01 -2.72
N MET A 49 8.21 -12.68 -1.58
CA MET A 49 8.91 -12.26 -0.35
C MET A 49 8.54 -13.11 0.84
N SER A 50 9.43 -13.18 1.84
CA SER A 50 9.12 -13.79 3.14
C SER A 50 8.10 -12.97 3.94
N SER A 51 7.45 -13.59 4.93
CA SER A 51 6.50 -12.90 5.82
C SER A 51 7.13 -11.69 6.53
N SER A 52 8.35 -11.85 7.04
CA SER A 52 9.11 -10.77 7.68
C SER A 52 9.46 -9.66 6.69
N GLY A 53 9.87 -10.02 5.46
CA GLY A 53 10.15 -9.07 4.39
C GLY A 53 8.93 -8.22 4.03
N VAL A 54 7.76 -8.85 3.83
CA VAL A 54 6.50 -8.15 3.53
C VAL A 54 6.15 -7.19 4.67
N ARG A 55 6.19 -7.66 5.93
CA ARG A 55 5.87 -6.82 7.10
C ARG A 55 6.81 -5.63 7.22
N GLN A 56 8.10 -5.83 6.98
CA GLN A 56 9.08 -4.74 6.98
C GLN A 56 8.76 -3.70 5.91
N GLN A 57 8.48 -4.12 4.67
CA GLN A 57 8.17 -3.16 3.61
C GLN A 57 6.84 -2.44 3.86
N LEU A 58 5.82 -3.13 4.39
CA LEU A 58 4.56 -2.50 4.79
C LEU A 58 4.80 -1.44 5.87
N ALA A 59 5.58 -1.75 6.91
CA ALA A 59 5.93 -0.79 7.95
C ALA A 59 6.67 0.43 7.38
N THR A 60 7.60 0.22 6.44
CA THR A 60 8.27 1.32 5.73
C THR A 60 7.28 2.18 4.94
N LEU A 61 6.40 1.56 4.16
CA LEU A 61 5.39 2.29 3.37
C LEU A 61 4.41 3.08 4.24
N VAL A 62 4.04 2.54 5.40
CA VAL A 62 3.24 3.23 6.41
C VAL A 62 4.01 4.42 7.00
N SER A 63 5.29 4.24 7.36
CA SER A 63 6.13 5.33 7.87
C SER A 63 6.33 6.47 6.87
N LEU A 64 6.28 6.16 5.57
CA LEU A 64 6.35 7.15 4.48
C LEU A 64 4.98 7.81 4.17
N GLY A 65 3.90 7.39 4.84
CA GLY A 65 2.54 7.87 4.59
C GLY A 65 1.94 7.40 3.27
N LEU A 66 2.58 6.45 2.58
CA LEU A 66 2.12 5.94 1.29
C LEU A 66 1.06 4.84 1.43
N VAL A 67 1.01 4.19 2.59
CA VAL A 67 0.00 3.18 2.93
C VAL A 67 -0.56 3.48 4.31
N GLU A 68 -1.87 3.33 4.46
CA GLU A 68 -2.55 3.38 5.76
C GLU A 68 -3.07 1.98 6.09
N GLU A 69 -2.77 1.50 7.30
CA GLU A 69 -3.32 0.23 7.82
C GLU A 69 -4.64 0.51 8.54
N LEU A 70 -5.74 0.05 7.97
CA LEU A 70 -7.08 0.16 8.54
C LEU A 70 -7.44 -1.19 9.18
N ARG A 71 -7.79 -1.17 10.47
CA ARG A 71 -8.19 -2.38 11.20
C ARG A 71 -9.69 -2.42 11.37
N ASP A 72 -10.32 -3.43 10.80
CA ASP A 72 -11.72 -3.76 11.02
C ASP A 72 -11.81 -5.10 11.77
N GLY A 73 -11.85 -5.02 13.10
CA GLY A 73 -11.80 -6.18 13.99
C GLY A 73 -10.54 -7.02 13.80
N ARG A 74 -10.69 -8.21 13.19
CA ARG A 74 -9.58 -9.14 12.89
C ARG A 74 -9.02 -8.98 11.47
N VAL A 75 -9.68 -8.21 10.62
CA VAL A 75 -9.28 -8.03 9.22
C VAL A 75 -8.46 -6.75 9.10
N VAL A 76 -7.33 -6.88 8.43
CA VAL A 76 -6.46 -5.75 8.09
C VAL A 76 -6.76 -5.35 6.65
N HIS A 77 -7.12 -4.09 6.46
CA HIS A 77 -7.30 -3.43 5.20
C HIS A 77 -6.15 -2.43 4.99
N TYR A 78 -5.79 -2.19 3.74
CA TYR A 78 -4.77 -1.21 3.38
C TYR A 78 -5.37 -0.18 2.45
N ARG A 79 -5.09 1.10 2.71
CA ARG A 79 -5.39 2.19 1.78
C ARG A 79 -4.09 2.72 1.18
N VAL A 80 -4.05 2.88 -0.14
CA VAL A 80 -2.89 3.45 -0.85
C VAL A 80 -3.05 4.96 -1.07
N ASN A 81 -2.00 5.71 -0.73
CA ASN A 81 -1.94 7.15 -0.88
C ASN A 81 -1.06 7.51 -2.09
N LEU A 82 -1.71 7.92 -3.17
CA LEU A 82 -1.07 8.30 -4.42
C LEU A 82 -1.18 9.81 -4.59
N GLY A 83 -0.08 10.53 -4.34
CA GLY A 83 0.12 11.89 -4.85
C GLY A 83 -0.74 13.02 -4.28
N ALA A 84 -1.39 12.85 -3.14
CA ALA A 84 -1.85 14.00 -2.35
C ALA A 84 -1.42 13.80 -0.90
N PRO A 85 -0.57 14.68 -0.34
CA PRO A 85 -0.54 14.80 1.10
C PRO A 85 -1.97 15.18 1.51
N ARG A 86 -2.64 14.32 2.29
CA ARG A 86 -3.65 14.88 3.17
C ARG A 86 -2.87 15.85 4.06
N ALA A 87 -3.26 17.12 4.03
CA ALA A 87 -2.85 18.05 5.06
C ALA A 87 -3.01 17.31 6.39
N CYS A 88 -1.97 17.31 7.21
CA CYS A 88 -2.15 17.00 8.60
C CYS A 88 -3.26 17.95 9.08
N ASP A 89 -4.46 17.44 9.28
CA ASP A 89 -5.46 18.07 10.13
C ASP A 89 -4.87 18.00 11.54
N GLY A 90 -4.03 18.98 11.82
CA GLY A 90 -3.25 19.19 13.02
C GLY A 90 -3.01 20.67 13.11
N GLU A 91 -4.11 21.41 13.28
CA GLU A 91 -4.12 22.77 13.80
C GLU A 91 -3.20 22.84 15.03
N ALA A 92 -2.19 23.70 14.91
CA ALA A 92 -1.37 24.19 16.01
C ALA A 92 -1.80 25.63 16.32
#